data_AF-A0A3M2W359-F1
#
_entry.id   AF-A0A3M2W359-F1
#
_cell.length_a   1.000
_cell.length_b   1.000
_cell.length_c   1.000
_cell.angle_alpha   90.00
_cell.angle_beta   90.00
_cell.angle_gamma   90.00
#
_symmetry.space_group_name_H-M   'P 1'
#
loop_
_entity.id
_entity.type
_entity.pdbx_description
1 polymer ?
#
loop_
_entity_poly.entity_id
_entity_poly.type
_entity_poly.pdbx_seq_one_letter_code
_entity_poly.pdbx_strand_id
1 'polypeptide(L)'
;MLTLPDFFSWIQRIRAARGNDSMDDFTTVNAGAKGAQEFICGTDTSYSEEQSTRIISIAATSIAAISDDRVEVIVGVRGAAPGAIVEAFRADGIWASIGSVVGPQLSNPDVPSSYLMDAERISLRIAGFPGTQVTFYVHPILTRLSSHENNDGSISVTGSTTMRSGLVEALSGNAWKGIGIVTEGVFSNTAVPSTYLYNANTMRVRVRYNVGVVASGALDSTLEFPHPRSVLIQPLQSAAAEQAAMSWRLRWADYQPTGYFAPAGTDVELWISGNTENLTVLVGTQGMADRNNPFRQSENMRETPLFKGKNIIRDPLGGAIHIRKLIGNTTGAARIVFMRGAIPMPYYVSGATAQLQWLLMLLLTEAPEVELVGARIVVAALKETALKFSSIGAQAVMRSHEEVMRLEAEVSGLDGSAPIHTRPALLIYAVEGSGTANPHATTGCI
;
A
#
# COMPACT_ATOMS: atom_id res chain seq x y z
N MET A 1 9.98 32.81 -8.69
CA MET A 1 10.32 32.83 -7.25
C MET A 1 9.25 33.69 -6.58
N LEU A 2 8.14 33.08 -6.15
CA LEU A 2 7.06 33.81 -5.48
C LEU A 2 7.50 34.10 -4.04
N THR A 3 7.24 35.31 -3.56
CA THR A 3 7.62 35.72 -2.21
C THR A 3 6.63 35.11 -1.19
N LEU A 4 7.08 34.80 0.03
CA LEU A 4 6.24 34.24 1.10
C LEU A 4 4.86 34.93 1.27
N PRO A 5 4.72 36.28 1.10
CA PRO A 5 3.42 36.96 1.18
C PRO A 5 2.41 36.53 0.10
N ASP A 6 2.86 36.27 -1.14
CA ASP A 6 1.98 35.88 -2.25
C ASP A 6 1.40 34.47 -2.04
N PHE A 7 2.17 33.61 -1.37
CA PHE A 7 1.79 32.25 -1.01
C PHE A 7 0.71 32.20 0.08
N PHE A 8 0.80 33.06 1.11
CA PHE A 8 -0.24 33.18 2.14
C PHE A 8 -1.57 33.71 1.58
N SER A 9 -1.53 34.62 0.60
CA SER A 9 -2.71 35.14 -0.09
C SER A 9 -3.46 34.07 -0.89
N TRP A 10 -2.72 33.17 -1.56
CA TRP A 10 -3.29 32.01 -2.27
C TRP A 10 -3.94 31.01 -1.30
N ILE A 11 -3.31 30.72 -0.16
CA ILE A 11 -3.83 29.79 0.87
C ILE A 11 -5.15 30.26 1.48
N GLN A 12 -5.34 31.57 1.66
CA GLN A 12 -6.61 32.13 2.18
C GLN A 12 -7.79 31.89 1.22
N ARG A 13 -7.54 31.77 -0.09
CA ARG A 13 -8.58 31.45 -1.08
C ARG A 13 -9.04 29.98 -1.00
N ILE A 14 -8.14 29.06 -0.67
CA ILE A 14 -8.44 27.62 -0.55
C ILE A 14 -9.30 27.35 0.70
N ARG A 15 -9.06 28.05 1.81
CA ARG A 15 -9.83 27.87 3.05
C ARG A 15 -11.29 28.36 2.96
N ALA A 16 -11.57 29.35 2.12
CA ALA A 16 -12.91 29.91 1.94
C ALA A 16 -13.87 28.98 1.18
N ALA A 17 -13.38 27.94 0.50
CA ALA A 17 -14.19 27.03 -0.32
C ALA A 17 -14.76 25.81 0.45
N ARG A 18 -14.50 25.67 1.75
CA ARG A 18 -14.89 24.50 2.57
C ARG A 18 -16.14 24.75 3.44
N GLY A 19 -17.27 25.05 2.81
CA GLY A 19 -18.59 25.12 3.46
C GLY A 19 -19.30 23.76 3.50
N ASN A 20 -19.88 23.45 4.65
CA ASN A 20 -20.67 22.26 5.03
C ASN A 20 -21.60 21.66 3.96
N ASP A 21 -21.73 20.33 3.98
CA ASP A 21 -23.03 19.68 3.76
C ASP A 21 -23.12 18.35 4.56
N SER A 22 -24.15 18.27 5.39
CA SER A 22 -24.62 17.08 6.09
C SER A 22 -25.95 16.63 5.50
N MET A 23 -26.14 15.34 5.24
CA MET A 23 -27.49 14.75 5.20
C MET A 23 -27.45 13.20 5.21
N ASP A 24 -27.90 12.66 6.34
CA ASP A 24 -28.93 11.64 6.57
C ASP A 24 -29.19 10.48 5.58
N ASP A 25 -29.01 9.27 6.15
CA ASP A 25 -29.98 8.18 6.36
C ASP A 25 -30.72 7.55 5.17
N PHE A 26 -30.47 6.24 4.97
CA PHE A 26 -31.32 5.36 4.17
C PHE A 26 -31.50 4.00 4.85
N THR A 27 -32.71 3.78 5.35
CA THR A 27 -33.26 2.50 5.82
C THR A 27 -33.57 1.55 4.65
N THR A 28 -33.22 0.27 4.79
CA THR A 28 -33.64 -0.80 3.87
C THR A 28 -34.85 -1.57 4.39
N VAL A 29 -35.82 -1.78 3.50
CA VAL A 29 -37.07 -2.52 3.70
C VAL A 29 -36.85 -4.01 3.41
N ASN A 30 -37.21 -4.88 4.35
CA ASN A 30 -37.32 -6.32 4.17
C ASN A 30 -38.67 -6.68 3.54
N ALA A 31 -38.66 -7.52 2.51
CA ALA A 31 -39.85 -8.24 2.04
C ALA A 31 -39.52 -9.73 1.95
N GLY A 32 -40.23 -10.52 2.76
CA GLY A 32 -40.19 -11.98 2.73
C GLY A 32 -41.24 -12.58 1.79
N ALA A 33 -41.03 -13.83 1.40
CA ALA A 33 -42.09 -14.71 0.95
C ALA A 33 -41.77 -16.15 1.40
N LYS A 34 -42.78 -16.76 2.04
CA LYS A 34 -42.85 -18.15 2.50
C LYS A 34 -43.57 -19.02 1.46
N GLY A 35 -43.29 -20.31 1.50
CA GLY A 35 -44.18 -21.40 1.06
C GLY A 35 -43.48 -22.35 0.09
N ALA A 36 -43.71 -23.66 0.07
CA ALA A 36 -44.29 -24.61 1.00
C ALA A 36 -43.76 -26.00 0.58
N GLN A 37 -43.90 -26.96 1.48
CA GLN A 37 -43.30 -28.29 1.48
C GLN A 37 -44.21 -29.30 0.77
N GLU A 38 -43.65 -30.28 0.04
CA GLU A 38 -44.34 -31.56 -0.18
C GLU A 38 -43.35 -32.72 -0.40
N PHE A 39 -43.65 -33.83 0.27
CA PHE A 39 -42.93 -35.11 0.32
C PHE A 39 -43.53 -36.07 -0.70
N ILE A 40 -42.70 -36.85 -1.43
CA ILE A 40 -43.06 -38.18 -1.96
C ILE A 40 -41.83 -39.11 -1.85
N CYS A 41 -42.08 -40.36 -1.44
CA CYS A 41 -41.12 -41.44 -1.18
C CYS A 41 -41.25 -42.57 -2.21
N GLY A 42 -40.14 -43.28 -2.47
CA GLY A 42 -40.05 -44.62 -3.10
C GLY A 42 -39.82 -44.61 -4.61
N THR A 43 -38.98 -45.43 -5.26
CA THR A 43 -38.12 -46.58 -4.88
C THR A 43 -37.17 -46.86 -6.05
N ASP A 44 -35.95 -47.30 -5.73
CA ASP A 44 -34.93 -48.05 -6.51
C ASP A 44 -34.93 -48.02 -8.06
N THR A 45 -33.76 -47.67 -8.62
CA THR A 45 -33.12 -48.54 -9.62
C THR A 45 -31.64 -48.19 -9.80
N SER A 46 -30.82 -49.23 -9.64
CA SER A 46 -29.48 -49.44 -10.22
C SER A 46 -28.40 -48.38 -10.02
N TYR A 47 -27.50 -48.68 -9.08
CA TYR A 47 -26.10 -48.26 -9.16
C TYR A 47 -25.48 -48.78 -10.47
N SER A 48 -25.39 -47.93 -11.49
CA SER A 48 -24.27 -48.00 -12.41
C SER A 48 -23.16 -47.16 -11.80
N GLU A 49 -22.03 -47.78 -11.48
CA GLU A 49 -20.76 -47.08 -11.32
C GLU A 49 -20.43 -46.40 -12.65
N GLU A 50 -20.98 -45.20 -12.87
CA GLU A 50 -20.30 -44.24 -13.71
C GLU A 50 -18.99 -43.94 -12.99
N GLN A 51 -17.89 -44.51 -13.51
CA GLN A 51 -16.58 -43.90 -13.37
C GLN A 51 -16.69 -42.47 -13.89
N SER A 52 -17.12 -41.56 -13.02
CA SER A 52 -17.02 -40.14 -13.23
C SER A 52 -15.53 -39.88 -13.44
N THR A 53 -15.15 -39.69 -14.71
CA THR A 53 -13.87 -39.13 -15.08
C THR A 53 -13.80 -37.81 -14.36
N ARG A 54 -13.08 -37.76 -13.23
CA ARG A 54 -12.92 -36.53 -12.46
C ARG A 54 -12.28 -35.51 -13.38
N ILE A 55 -13.08 -34.58 -13.88
CA ILE A 55 -12.60 -33.49 -14.71
C ILE A 55 -11.66 -32.67 -13.82
N ILE A 56 -10.38 -32.72 -14.14
CA ILE A 56 -9.39 -31.88 -13.49
C ILE A 56 -9.54 -30.48 -14.08
N SER A 57 -9.71 -29.47 -13.22
CA SER A 57 -9.94 -28.11 -13.68
C SER A 57 -9.29 -27.10 -12.76
N ILE A 58 -8.85 -25.98 -13.34
CA ILE A 58 -8.31 -24.82 -12.63
C ILE A 58 -9.34 -23.68 -12.76
N ALA A 59 -9.69 -23.06 -11.64
CA ALA A 59 -10.53 -21.86 -11.60
C ALA A 59 -9.83 -20.76 -10.81
N ALA A 60 -9.74 -19.56 -11.39
CA ALA A 60 -9.15 -18.41 -10.71
C ALA A 60 -10.00 -17.95 -9.53
N THR A 61 -9.35 -17.75 -8.37
CA THR A 61 -9.91 -17.02 -7.24
C THR A 61 -9.36 -15.59 -7.23
N SER A 62 -8.06 -15.43 -7.44
CA SER A 62 -7.37 -14.14 -7.54
C SER A 62 -6.18 -14.29 -8.49
N ILE A 63 -6.11 -13.46 -9.52
CA ILE A 63 -4.93 -13.30 -10.38
C ILE A 63 -4.70 -11.80 -10.48
N ALA A 64 -3.78 -11.26 -9.67
CA ALA A 64 -3.63 -9.82 -9.49
C ALA A 64 -2.17 -9.43 -9.36
N ALA A 65 -1.80 -8.32 -9.98
CA ALA A 65 -0.45 -7.78 -9.82
C ALA A 65 -0.26 -7.22 -8.40
N ILE A 66 0.90 -7.49 -7.82
CA ILE A 66 1.33 -6.98 -6.51
C ILE A 66 2.40 -5.89 -6.68
N SER A 67 3.20 -5.97 -7.73
CA SER A 67 4.16 -4.94 -8.14
C SER A 67 4.39 -5.05 -9.64
N ASP A 68 5.27 -4.21 -10.20
CA ASP A 68 5.62 -4.25 -11.62
C ASP A 68 6.27 -5.59 -12.03
N ASP A 69 6.80 -6.35 -11.06
CA ASP A 69 7.52 -7.60 -11.25
C ASP A 69 6.91 -8.81 -10.53
N ARG A 70 5.80 -8.65 -9.80
CA ARG A 70 5.17 -9.72 -9.01
C ARG A 70 3.67 -9.82 -9.21
N VAL A 71 3.18 -11.05 -9.24
CA VAL A 71 1.77 -11.41 -9.38
C VAL A 71 1.39 -12.39 -8.27
N GLU A 72 0.23 -12.15 -7.67
CA GLU A 72 -0.44 -13.12 -6.82
C GLU A 72 -1.28 -14.06 -7.69
N VAL A 73 -1.09 -15.36 -7.48
CA VAL A 73 -1.85 -16.42 -8.14
C VAL A 73 -2.52 -17.29 -7.10
N ILE A 74 -3.84 -17.18 -7.02
CA ILE A 74 -4.71 -18.01 -6.19
C ILE A 74 -5.72 -18.70 -7.09
N VAL A 75 -5.64 -20.03 -7.16
CA VAL A 75 -6.51 -20.84 -8.00
C VAL A 75 -7.08 -22.03 -7.23
N GLY A 76 -8.38 -22.23 -7.38
CA GLY A 76 -9.02 -23.48 -6.97
C GLY A 76 -8.69 -24.58 -7.97
N VAL A 77 -8.32 -25.75 -7.48
CA VAL A 77 -8.04 -26.93 -8.28
C VAL A 77 -9.00 -28.04 -7.89
N ARG A 78 -9.80 -28.50 -8.84
CA ARG A 78 -10.75 -29.61 -8.65
C ARG A 78 -10.24 -30.86 -9.34
N GLY A 79 -10.53 -32.02 -8.76
CA GLY A 79 -10.22 -33.33 -9.36
C GLY A 79 -8.76 -33.77 -9.26
N ALA A 80 -7.81 -32.88 -8.93
CA ALA A 80 -6.41 -33.22 -8.75
C ALA A 80 -6.11 -33.84 -7.37
N ALA A 81 -5.05 -34.66 -7.29
CA ALA A 81 -4.55 -35.18 -6.03
C ALA A 81 -3.89 -34.06 -5.18
N PRO A 82 -3.93 -34.15 -3.83
CA PRO A 82 -3.14 -33.27 -2.97
C PRO A 82 -1.66 -33.25 -3.39
N GLY A 83 -1.03 -32.09 -3.40
CA GLY A 83 0.35 -31.93 -3.83
C GLY A 83 0.55 -31.87 -5.35
N ALA A 84 -0.53 -31.91 -6.16
CA ALA A 84 -0.44 -31.67 -7.59
C ALA A 84 0.27 -30.33 -7.89
N ILE A 85 1.15 -30.33 -8.89
CA ILE A 85 1.93 -29.14 -9.26
C ILE A 85 1.14 -28.34 -10.29
N VAL A 86 1.04 -27.02 -10.06
CA VAL A 86 0.54 -26.08 -11.04
C VAL A 86 1.73 -25.43 -11.74
N GLU A 87 1.69 -25.39 -13.06
CA GLU A 87 2.72 -24.77 -13.89
C GLU A 87 2.15 -23.54 -14.59
N ALA A 88 2.98 -22.53 -14.80
CA ALA A 88 2.70 -21.38 -15.66
C ALA A 88 3.51 -21.46 -16.96
N PHE A 89 2.89 -21.06 -18.07
CA PHE A 89 3.53 -20.95 -19.38
C PHE A 89 4.19 -19.59 -19.53
N ARG A 90 5.51 -19.61 -19.65
CA ARG A 90 6.36 -18.43 -19.79
C ARG A 90 6.43 -17.96 -21.24
N ALA A 91 6.77 -16.69 -21.43
CA ALA A 91 6.99 -16.10 -22.76
C ALA A 91 8.08 -16.79 -23.59
N ASP A 92 9.02 -17.50 -22.96
CA ASP A 92 10.06 -18.31 -23.64
C ASP A 92 9.56 -19.69 -24.12
N GLY A 93 8.27 -19.99 -23.93
CA GLY A 93 7.66 -21.25 -24.34
C GLY A 93 7.81 -22.39 -23.34
N ILE A 94 8.34 -22.13 -22.14
CA ILE A 94 8.59 -23.15 -21.12
C ILE A 94 7.48 -23.13 -20.06
N TRP A 95 7.03 -24.33 -19.68
CA TRP A 95 6.19 -24.52 -18.49
C TRP A 95 7.06 -24.61 -17.25
N ALA A 96 6.76 -23.81 -16.23
CA ALA A 96 7.51 -23.79 -14.99
C ALA A 96 6.57 -23.84 -13.78
N SER A 97 6.94 -24.62 -12.76
CA SER A 97 6.17 -24.75 -11.53
C SER A 97 6.02 -23.40 -10.82
N ILE A 98 4.80 -23.10 -10.38
CA ILE A 98 4.48 -21.99 -9.47
C ILE A 98 4.03 -22.48 -8.08
N GLY A 99 4.13 -23.78 -7.82
CA GLY A 99 3.84 -24.37 -6.52
C GLY A 99 2.91 -25.59 -6.58
N SER A 100 2.63 -26.14 -5.41
CA SER A 100 1.79 -27.31 -5.21
C SER A 100 0.43 -26.95 -4.61
N VAL A 101 -0.58 -27.74 -4.95
CA VAL A 101 -1.93 -27.63 -4.40
C VAL A 101 -1.94 -28.13 -2.95
N VAL A 102 -2.43 -27.29 -2.04
CA VAL A 102 -2.67 -27.61 -0.63
C VAL A 102 -4.18 -27.60 -0.39
N GLY A 103 -4.74 -28.75 -0.01
CA GLY A 103 -6.20 -28.92 0.02
C GLY A 103 -6.80 -28.78 -1.39
N PRO A 104 -7.81 -27.91 -1.61
CA PRO A 104 -8.41 -27.69 -2.93
C PRO A 104 -7.82 -26.49 -3.70
N GLN A 105 -6.69 -25.91 -3.26
CA GLN A 105 -6.21 -24.62 -3.76
C GLN A 105 -4.69 -24.56 -3.88
N LEU A 106 -4.20 -23.83 -4.88
CA LEU A 106 -2.87 -23.23 -4.86
C LEU A 106 -3.00 -21.76 -4.45
N SER A 107 -2.15 -21.30 -3.54
CA SER A 107 -1.97 -19.89 -3.22
C SER A 107 -0.49 -19.54 -3.26
N ASN A 108 -0.07 -18.85 -4.32
CA ASN A 108 1.28 -18.29 -4.42
C ASN A 108 1.20 -16.75 -4.52
N PRO A 109 1.57 -16.00 -3.47
CA PRO A 109 1.50 -14.54 -3.47
C PRO A 109 2.68 -13.84 -4.16
N ASP A 110 3.66 -14.59 -4.69
CA ASP A 110 4.98 -14.06 -5.09
C ASP A 110 5.47 -14.63 -6.43
N VAL A 111 4.55 -14.84 -7.39
CA VAL A 111 4.92 -15.33 -8.73
C VAL A 111 5.64 -14.20 -9.49
N PRO A 112 6.89 -14.40 -9.96
CA PRO A 112 7.58 -13.39 -10.76
C PRO A 112 6.88 -13.14 -12.09
N SER A 113 6.91 -11.90 -12.60
CA SER A 113 6.29 -11.54 -13.89
C SER A 113 6.92 -12.28 -15.08
N SER A 114 8.13 -12.84 -14.93
CA SER A 114 8.75 -13.72 -15.92
C SER A 114 8.00 -15.04 -16.14
N TYR A 115 7.08 -15.40 -15.23
CA TYR A 115 6.19 -16.57 -15.35
C TYR A 115 4.91 -16.29 -16.15
N LEU A 116 4.72 -15.05 -16.59
CA LEU A 116 3.60 -14.68 -17.44
C LEU A 116 3.88 -15.05 -18.90
N MET A 117 2.81 -15.35 -19.65
CA MET A 117 2.93 -15.60 -21.09
C MET A 117 3.16 -14.30 -21.87
N ASP A 118 2.62 -13.20 -21.35
CA ASP A 118 2.86 -11.83 -21.78
C ASP A 118 2.59 -10.86 -20.60
N ALA A 119 2.67 -9.56 -20.83
CA ALA A 119 2.52 -8.56 -19.76
C ALA A 119 1.13 -8.53 -19.09
N GLU A 120 0.11 -9.17 -19.68
CA GLU A 120 -1.29 -9.05 -19.22
C GLU A 120 -1.90 -10.39 -18.83
N ARG A 121 -1.29 -11.51 -19.24
CA ARG A 121 -1.91 -12.84 -19.14
C ARG A 121 -0.97 -13.86 -18.51
N ILE A 122 -1.57 -14.75 -17.73
CA ILE A 122 -0.94 -15.96 -17.22
C ILE A 122 -1.69 -17.18 -17.76
N SER A 123 -0.95 -18.16 -18.27
CA SER A 123 -1.52 -19.43 -18.71
C SER A 123 -1.07 -20.53 -17.77
N LEU A 124 -2.03 -21.24 -17.17
CA LEU A 124 -1.82 -22.22 -16.11
C LEU A 124 -2.26 -23.61 -16.54
N ARG A 125 -1.61 -24.65 -16.03
CA ARG A 125 -2.04 -26.05 -16.14
C ARG A 125 -1.63 -26.86 -14.91
N ILE A 126 -2.21 -28.04 -14.74
CA ILE A 126 -1.70 -29.06 -13.82
C ILE A 126 -0.63 -29.88 -14.55
N ALA A 127 0.54 -30.03 -13.93
CA ALA A 127 1.65 -30.81 -14.47
C ALA A 127 1.19 -32.25 -14.80
N GLY A 128 1.51 -32.72 -16.00
CA GLY A 128 1.07 -34.03 -16.51
C GLY A 128 -0.35 -34.06 -17.09
N PHE A 129 -1.11 -32.97 -17.02
CA PHE A 129 -2.48 -32.89 -17.56
C PHE A 129 -2.65 -31.68 -18.50
N PRO A 130 -2.15 -31.74 -19.75
CA PRO A 130 -2.20 -30.62 -20.70
C PRO A 130 -3.61 -30.08 -20.99
N GLY A 131 -4.63 -30.95 -20.93
CA GLY A 131 -6.04 -30.57 -21.12
C GLY A 131 -6.61 -29.65 -20.05
N THR A 132 -5.86 -29.36 -18.98
CA THR A 132 -6.24 -28.41 -17.92
C THR A 132 -5.77 -26.98 -18.19
N GLN A 133 -5.14 -26.73 -19.35
CA GLN A 133 -4.62 -25.42 -19.70
C GLN A 133 -5.75 -24.37 -19.74
N VAL A 134 -5.54 -23.28 -19.02
CA VAL A 134 -6.44 -22.13 -18.99
C VAL A 134 -5.64 -20.84 -18.88
N THR A 135 -6.09 -19.81 -19.58
CA THR A 135 -5.45 -18.48 -19.57
C THR A 135 -6.31 -17.48 -18.83
N PHE A 136 -5.69 -16.72 -17.93
CA PHE A 136 -6.33 -15.67 -17.13
C PHE A 136 -5.68 -14.31 -17.42
N TYR A 137 -6.48 -13.26 -17.36
CA TYR A 137 -5.96 -11.89 -17.28
C TYR A 137 -5.45 -11.61 -15.86
N VAL A 138 -4.32 -10.94 -15.78
CA VAL A 138 -3.80 -10.37 -14.54
C VAL A 138 -4.54 -9.08 -14.26
N HIS A 139 -5.18 -8.97 -13.09
CA HIS A 139 -5.80 -7.72 -12.68
C HIS A 139 -4.71 -6.68 -12.40
N PRO A 140 -4.69 -5.56 -13.13
CA PRO A 140 -3.66 -4.57 -12.97
C PRO A 140 -3.90 -3.72 -11.73
N ILE A 141 -2.85 -3.01 -11.31
CA ILE A 141 -2.93 -2.07 -10.21
C ILE A 141 -2.33 -0.71 -10.62
N LEU A 142 -2.82 0.35 -9.99
CA LEU A 142 -2.10 1.62 -9.94
C LEU A 142 -1.02 1.48 -8.84
N THR A 143 0.24 1.59 -9.23
CA THR A 143 1.38 1.49 -8.29
C THR A 143 1.73 2.84 -7.69
N ARG A 144 1.48 3.93 -8.41
CA ARG A 144 1.61 5.32 -7.94
C ARG A 144 0.53 6.19 -8.56
N LEU A 145 0.07 7.19 -7.79
CA LEU A 145 -0.83 8.23 -8.26
C LEU A 145 -0.57 9.50 -7.45
N SER A 146 -0.38 10.62 -8.14
CA SER A 146 -0.16 11.93 -7.54
C SER A 146 -0.90 13.00 -8.35
N SER A 147 -1.47 13.97 -7.63
CA SER A 147 -2.27 15.05 -8.19
C SER A 147 -1.87 16.38 -7.56
N HIS A 148 -1.77 17.43 -8.38
CA HIS A 148 -1.37 18.78 -7.99
C HIS A 148 -2.25 19.80 -8.69
N GLU A 149 -2.69 20.84 -7.98
CA GLU A 149 -3.44 21.95 -8.55
C GLU A 149 -2.50 23.00 -9.14
N ASN A 150 -2.63 23.24 -10.45
CA ASN A 150 -1.85 24.23 -11.16
C ASN A 150 -2.38 25.65 -10.88
N ASN A 151 -1.54 26.66 -11.16
CA ASN A 151 -1.89 28.07 -10.94
C ASN A 151 -3.13 28.54 -11.73
N ASP A 152 -3.47 27.85 -12.82
CA ASP A 152 -4.64 28.12 -13.66
C ASP A 152 -5.91 27.39 -13.20
N GLY A 153 -5.83 26.64 -12.09
CA GLY A 153 -6.93 25.85 -11.53
C GLY A 153 -7.16 24.49 -12.22
N SER A 154 -6.33 24.12 -13.20
CA SER A 154 -6.30 22.75 -13.73
C SER A 154 -5.52 21.83 -12.79
N ILE A 155 -5.70 20.52 -12.93
CA ILE A 155 -5.06 19.49 -12.13
C ILE A 155 -4.04 18.75 -12.98
N SER A 156 -2.80 18.72 -12.50
CA SER A 156 -1.77 17.81 -13.00
C SER A 156 -1.92 16.46 -12.33
N VAL A 157 -2.13 15.40 -13.12
CA VAL A 157 -2.24 14.02 -12.65
C VAL A 157 -1.12 13.19 -13.25
N THR A 158 -0.38 12.48 -12.40
CA THR A 158 0.72 11.59 -12.80
C THR A 158 0.63 10.27 -12.06
N GLY A 159 1.09 9.19 -12.69
CA GLY A 159 1.10 7.90 -12.03
C GLY A 159 1.77 6.79 -12.84
N SER A 160 1.78 5.62 -12.21
CA SER A 160 2.32 4.40 -12.79
C SER A 160 1.39 3.21 -12.50
N THR A 161 1.46 2.21 -13.36
CA THR A 161 0.65 1.00 -13.31
C THR A 161 1.42 -0.18 -13.88
N THR A 162 0.98 -1.38 -13.52
CA THR A 162 1.50 -2.65 -14.06
C THR A 162 1.06 -2.90 -15.51
N MET A 163 0.13 -2.09 -16.05
CA MET A 163 -0.30 -2.19 -17.45
C MET A 163 0.69 -1.52 -18.41
N ARG A 164 0.99 -2.14 -19.56
CA ARG A 164 1.84 -1.49 -20.59
C ARG A 164 1.09 -0.42 -21.37
N SER A 165 -0.22 -0.57 -21.56
CA SER A 165 -1.08 0.41 -22.24
C SER A 165 -2.50 0.37 -21.71
N GLY A 166 -3.26 1.45 -21.88
CA GLY A 166 -4.64 1.55 -21.42
C GLY A 166 -5.16 2.98 -21.37
N LEU A 167 -6.43 3.12 -21.05
CA LEU A 167 -7.09 4.40 -20.81
C LEU A 167 -7.02 4.73 -19.31
N VAL A 168 -6.59 5.95 -18.99
CA VAL A 168 -6.66 6.52 -17.64
C VAL A 168 -8.00 7.22 -17.50
N GLU A 169 -8.76 6.86 -16.47
CA GLU A 169 -10.09 7.40 -16.21
C GLU A 169 -10.16 8.02 -14.81
N ALA A 170 -10.80 9.19 -14.67
CA ALA A 170 -11.13 9.81 -13.40
C ALA A 170 -12.64 9.72 -13.12
N LEU A 171 -13.02 9.46 -11.87
CA LEU A 171 -14.42 9.43 -11.44
C LEU A 171 -14.91 10.86 -11.13
N SER A 172 -15.92 11.32 -11.86
CA SER A 172 -16.53 12.64 -11.69
C SER A 172 -18.03 12.56 -11.99
N GLY A 173 -18.87 13.03 -11.06
CA GLY A 173 -20.33 13.01 -11.22
C GLY A 173 -20.88 11.60 -11.46
N ASN A 174 -20.38 10.61 -10.72
CA ASN A 174 -20.71 9.17 -10.86
C ASN A 174 -20.39 8.53 -12.23
N ALA A 175 -19.60 9.21 -13.07
CA ALA A 175 -19.14 8.67 -14.35
C ALA A 175 -17.61 8.66 -14.43
N TRP A 176 -17.08 7.60 -15.05
CA TRP A 176 -15.65 7.52 -15.39
C TRP A 176 -15.40 8.29 -16.69
N LYS A 177 -14.50 9.27 -16.62
CA LYS A 177 -14.13 10.14 -17.75
C LYS A 177 -12.68 9.92 -18.11
N GLY A 178 -12.38 9.75 -19.40
CA GLY A 178 -11.01 9.62 -19.88
C GLY A 178 -10.20 10.88 -19.60
N ILE A 179 -9.02 10.72 -19.01
CA ILE A 179 -8.08 11.81 -18.70
C ILE A 179 -6.68 11.56 -19.27
N GLY A 180 -6.44 10.47 -20.00
CA GLY A 180 -5.14 10.21 -20.60
C GLY A 180 -4.96 8.77 -21.01
N ILE A 181 -3.75 8.43 -21.44
CA ILE A 181 -3.37 7.08 -21.84
C ILE A 181 -2.14 6.63 -21.05
N VAL A 182 -2.07 5.33 -20.76
CA VAL A 182 -0.88 4.68 -20.24
C VAL A 182 0.05 4.36 -21.40
N THR A 183 1.33 4.71 -21.26
CA THR A 183 2.40 4.34 -22.19
C THR A 183 3.53 3.71 -21.39
N GLU A 184 3.85 2.45 -21.67
CA GLU A 184 4.92 1.69 -20.99
C GLU A 184 4.83 1.74 -19.44
N GLY A 185 3.63 1.63 -18.89
CA GLY A 185 3.42 1.61 -17.43
C GLY A 185 3.30 2.96 -16.75
N VAL A 186 3.42 4.08 -17.48
CA VAL A 186 3.33 5.43 -16.90
C VAL A 186 2.30 6.30 -17.62
N PHE A 187 1.79 7.31 -16.92
CA PHE A 187 0.90 8.32 -17.48
C PHE A 187 1.09 9.68 -16.82
N SER A 188 0.81 10.73 -17.59
CA SER A 188 0.81 12.13 -17.13
C SER A 188 -0.19 12.94 -17.93
N ASN A 189 -0.99 13.76 -17.26
CA ASN A 189 -1.80 14.81 -17.87
C ASN A 189 -1.70 16.06 -17.00
N THR A 190 -1.22 17.17 -17.56
CA THR A 190 -0.98 18.42 -16.83
C THR A 190 -2.16 19.38 -16.85
N ALA A 191 -3.30 19.02 -17.44
CA ALA A 191 -4.41 19.94 -17.70
C ALA A 191 -5.78 19.29 -17.49
N VAL A 192 -5.91 18.41 -16.49
CA VAL A 192 -7.21 17.83 -16.13
C VAL A 192 -8.09 18.92 -15.52
N PRO A 193 -9.34 19.15 -15.98
CA PRO A 193 -10.20 20.17 -15.39
C PRO A 193 -10.49 19.87 -13.91
N SER A 194 -10.50 20.88 -13.02
CA SER A 194 -10.85 20.70 -11.60
C SER A 194 -12.26 20.16 -11.36
N THR A 195 -13.17 20.28 -12.33
CA THR A 195 -14.49 19.63 -12.32
C THR A 195 -14.42 18.09 -12.33
N TYR A 196 -13.24 17.51 -12.55
CA TYR A 196 -13.01 16.07 -12.52
C TYR A 196 -12.57 15.56 -11.15
N LEU A 197 -12.40 16.46 -10.18
CA LEU A 197 -12.20 16.09 -8.79
C LEU A 197 -13.41 15.29 -8.27
N TYR A 198 -13.12 14.20 -7.55
CA TYR A 198 -14.14 13.33 -6.93
C TYR A 198 -14.78 14.01 -5.71
N ASN A 199 -14.00 14.81 -4.99
CA ASN A 199 -14.43 15.70 -3.92
C ASN A 199 -13.50 16.93 -3.89
N ALA A 200 -13.68 17.86 -2.96
CA ALA A 200 -12.99 19.15 -2.94
C ALA A 200 -11.46 19.13 -3.16
N ASN A 201 -10.77 18.03 -2.82
CA ASN A 201 -9.31 17.95 -2.95
C ASN A 201 -8.80 16.55 -3.35
N THR A 202 -9.65 15.70 -3.92
CA THR A 202 -9.25 14.32 -4.24
C THR A 202 -9.59 13.97 -5.67
N MET A 203 -8.59 13.46 -6.40
CA MET A 203 -8.80 12.73 -7.65
C MET A 203 -9.01 11.26 -7.33
N ARG A 204 -10.00 10.63 -7.95
CA ARG A 204 -10.19 9.17 -7.93
C ARG A 204 -9.95 8.63 -9.32
N VAL A 205 -8.90 7.84 -9.50
CA VAL A 205 -8.40 7.40 -10.81
C VAL A 205 -8.37 5.88 -10.90
N ARG A 206 -8.67 5.34 -12.08
CA ARG A 206 -8.39 3.94 -12.43
C ARG A 206 -7.77 3.89 -13.83
N VAL A 207 -7.20 2.75 -14.16
CA VAL A 207 -6.76 2.44 -15.53
C VAL A 207 -7.53 1.25 -16.07
N ARG A 208 -7.85 1.27 -17.35
CA ARG A 208 -8.62 0.21 -18.03
C ARG A 208 -7.90 -0.22 -19.29
N TYR A 209 -7.92 -1.52 -19.60
CA TYR A 209 -7.37 -1.99 -20.88
C TYR A 209 -8.15 -1.38 -22.05
N ASN A 210 -7.44 -1.12 -23.15
CA ASN A 210 -8.05 -0.63 -24.39
C ASN A 210 -9.02 -1.65 -24.99
N VAL A 211 -8.73 -2.94 -24.79
CA VAL A 211 -9.52 -4.08 -25.24
C VAL A 211 -10.00 -4.86 -24.02
N GLY A 212 -11.31 -5.07 -23.89
CA GLY A 212 -11.92 -5.80 -22.79
C GLY A 212 -12.51 -4.91 -21.68
N VAL A 213 -12.91 -5.55 -20.58
CA VAL A 213 -13.59 -4.92 -19.42
C VAL A 213 -12.74 -4.90 -18.15
N VAL A 214 -11.49 -5.38 -18.22
CA VAL A 214 -10.61 -5.44 -17.05
C VAL A 214 -10.05 -4.04 -16.78
N ALA A 215 -10.19 -3.61 -15.53
CA ALA A 215 -9.67 -2.34 -15.02
C ALA A 215 -8.93 -2.57 -13.71
N SER A 216 -8.04 -1.65 -13.36
CA SER A 216 -7.48 -1.60 -12.03
C SER A 216 -8.55 -1.28 -11.00
N GLY A 217 -8.27 -1.59 -9.74
CA GLY A 217 -8.92 -0.91 -8.62
C GLY A 217 -8.75 0.62 -8.76
N ALA A 218 -9.75 1.35 -8.28
CA ALA A 218 -9.66 2.81 -8.19
C ALA A 218 -8.68 3.19 -7.07
N LEU A 219 -7.87 4.22 -7.31
CA LEU A 219 -6.95 4.79 -6.33
C LEU A 219 -7.26 6.27 -6.17
N ASP A 220 -7.25 6.73 -4.93
CA ASP A 220 -7.42 8.14 -4.60
C ASP A 220 -6.06 8.85 -4.58
N SER A 221 -6.05 10.13 -4.87
CA SER A 221 -4.89 11.02 -4.70
C SER A 221 -5.40 12.35 -4.17
N THR A 222 -4.96 12.69 -2.96
CA THR A 222 -5.27 13.97 -2.33
C THR A 222 -4.30 15.01 -2.88
N LEU A 223 -4.85 16.13 -3.36
CA LEU A 223 -4.07 17.24 -3.93
C LEU A 223 -2.95 17.66 -2.97
N GLU A 224 -1.76 17.88 -3.52
CA GLU A 224 -0.56 18.32 -2.79
C GLU A 224 0.08 17.30 -1.84
N PHE A 225 -0.46 16.08 -1.76
CA PHE A 225 0.16 14.96 -1.06
C PHE A 225 0.65 13.93 -2.10
N PRO A 226 1.90 14.05 -2.57
CA PRO A 226 2.39 13.27 -3.71
C PRO A 226 2.72 11.81 -3.37
N HIS A 227 2.74 11.43 -2.09
CA HIS A 227 3.04 10.07 -1.68
C HIS A 227 1.86 9.13 -1.99
N PRO A 228 2.12 7.91 -2.49
CA PRO A 228 1.07 7.04 -3.03
C PRO A 228 0.19 6.47 -1.92
N ARG A 229 -1.13 6.34 -2.19
CA ARG A 229 -2.08 5.58 -1.35
C ARG A 229 -1.91 4.07 -1.46
N SER A 230 -1.20 3.60 -2.49
CA SER A 230 -0.86 2.19 -2.66
C SER A 230 0.62 1.99 -2.37
N VAL A 231 0.92 1.33 -1.25
CA VAL A 231 2.30 1.09 -0.80
C VAL A 231 2.65 -0.38 -0.90
N LEU A 232 3.88 -0.66 -1.33
CA LEU A 232 4.45 -2.00 -1.35
C LEU A 232 5.35 -2.16 -0.12
N ILE A 233 5.04 -3.12 0.74
CA ILE A 233 5.74 -3.37 1.99
C ILE A 233 6.56 -4.65 1.83
N GLN A 234 7.88 -4.48 1.83
CA GLN A 234 8.82 -5.59 1.77
C GLN A 234 8.96 -6.26 3.14
N PRO A 235 9.17 -7.58 3.21
CA PRO A 235 9.46 -8.24 4.47
C PRO A 235 10.82 -7.82 5.03
N LEU A 236 10.86 -7.54 6.33
CA LEU A 236 12.09 -7.22 7.07
C LEU A 236 12.44 -8.36 8.04
N GLN A 237 13.72 -8.46 8.40
CA GLN A 237 14.11 -9.26 9.55
C GLN A 237 13.49 -8.64 10.82
N SER A 238 13.15 -9.48 11.82
CA SER A 238 12.63 -8.94 13.08
C SER A 238 13.71 -8.15 13.81
N ALA A 239 13.30 -7.12 14.56
CA ALA A 239 14.20 -6.25 15.31
C ALA A 239 15.10 -7.04 16.28
N ALA A 240 14.58 -8.13 16.87
CA ALA A 240 15.33 -9.00 17.77
C ALA A 240 16.36 -9.88 17.03
N ALA A 241 16.04 -10.39 15.84
CA ALA A 241 16.97 -11.20 15.06
C ALA A 241 18.10 -10.35 14.49
N GLU A 242 17.81 -9.14 14.00
CA GLU A 242 18.82 -8.19 13.53
C GLU A 242 19.75 -7.75 14.68
N GLN A 243 19.19 -7.42 15.84
CA GLN A 243 19.96 -7.09 17.05
C GLN A 243 20.96 -8.19 17.40
N ALA A 244 20.51 -9.45 17.38
CA ALA A 244 21.36 -10.60 17.68
C ALA A 244 22.46 -10.79 16.62
N ALA A 245 22.12 -10.67 15.33
CA ALA A 245 23.07 -10.80 14.23
C ALA A 245 24.18 -9.72 14.30
N MET A 246 23.82 -8.49 14.65
CA MET A 246 24.74 -7.36 14.75
C MET A 246 25.44 -7.24 16.11
N SER A 247 25.07 -8.07 17.10
CA SER A 247 25.55 -7.96 18.49
C SER A 247 25.29 -6.57 19.11
N TRP A 248 24.18 -5.94 18.74
CA TRP A 248 23.79 -4.62 19.24
C TRP A 248 23.04 -4.68 20.57
N ARG A 249 23.19 -3.64 21.38
CA ARG A 249 22.43 -3.50 22.64
C ARG A 249 20.99 -3.06 22.42
N LEU A 250 20.75 -2.24 21.40
CA LEU A 250 19.42 -1.70 21.08
C LEU A 250 18.89 -2.35 19.80
N ARG A 251 17.57 -2.36 19.65
CA ARG A 251 16.95 -2.80 18.39
C ARG A 251 16.56 -1.60 17.56
N TRP A 252 16.71 -1.76 16.25
CA TRP A 252 16.21 -0.82 15.25
C TRP A 252 14.75 -1.15 14.91
N ALA A 253 14.08 -0.24 14.20
CA ALA A 253 12.70 -0.40 13.81
C ALA A 253 12.54 -1.46 12.70
N ASP A 254 11.73 -2.48 12.97
CA ASP A 254 11.33 -3.51 12.01
C ASP A 254 10.01 -3.18 11.28
N TYR A 255 9.67 -1.89 11.25
CA TYR A 255 8.44 -1.36 10.64
C TYR A 255 8.76 -0.22 9.67
N GLN A 256 7.89 -0.05 8.67
CA GLN A 256 8.04 0.90 7.58
C GLN A 256 7.02 2.05 7.70
N PRO A 257 7.44 3.30 7.50
CA PRO A 257 6.54 4.45 7.52
C PRO A 257 5.69 4.52 6.25
N THR A 258 4.49 5.09 6.34
CA THR A 258 3.52 5.07 5.24
C THR A 258 3.11 6.45 4.72
N GLY A 259 3.32 7.50 5.52
CA GLY A 259 2.79 8.84 5.21
C GLY A 259 1.28 9.01 5.49
N TYR A 260 0.64 8.06 6.17
CA TYR A 260 -0.77 8.15 6.55
C TYR A 260 -0.96 8.21 8.06
N PHE A 261 -2.05 8.86 8.46
CA PHE A 261 -2.46 9.08 9.82
C PHE A 261 -3.85 8.48 10.07
N ALA A 262 -4.01 7.75 11.17
CA ALA A 262 -5.29 7.26 11.65
C ALA A 262 -5.87 8.24 12.68
N PRO A 263 -7.04 8.85 12.43
CA PRO A 263 -7.70 9.68 13.44
C PRO A 263 -8.20 8.87 14.62
N ALA A 264 -8.15 9.46 15.82
CA ALA A 264 -8.61 8.83 17.05
C ALA A 264 -10.08 8.39 16.95
N GLY A 265 -10.34 7.14 17.34
CA GLY A 265 -11.69 6.57 17.39
C GLY A 265 -12.40 6.48 16.04
N THR A 266 -11.69 6.62 14.92
CA THR A 266 -12.26 6.62 13.56
C THR A 266 -11.89 5.35 12.82
N ASP A 267 -12.85 4.81 12.06
CA ASP A 267 -12.62 3.63 11.22
C ASP A 267 -11.74 4.00 10.01
N VAL A 268 -10.59 3.32 9.89
CA VAL A 268 -9.70 3.40 8.74
C VAL A 268 -9.80 2.10 7.95
N GLU A 269 -10.15 2.21 6.67
CA GLU A 269 -10.26 1.08 5.76
C GLU A 269 -8.95 0.87 4.99
N LEU A 270 -8.46 -0.37 5.03
CA LEU A 270 -7.27 -0.82 4.29
C LEU A 270 -7.64 -2.00 3.39
N TRP A 271 -7.12 -2.00 2.16
CA TRP A 271 -7.21 -3.14 1.26
C TRP A 271 -5.84 -3.78 1.06
N ILE A 272 -5.74 -5.08 1.33
CA ILE A 272 -4.46 -5.80 1.39
C ILE A 272 -4.43 -6.92 0.34
N SER A 273 -3.30 -7.04 -0.36
CA SER A 273 -3.02 -8.11 -1.33
C SER A 273 -1.58 -8.61 -1.20
N GLY A 274 -1.26 -9.76 -1.80
CA GLY A 274 0.06 -10.37 -1.72
C GLY A 274 0.21 -11.25 -0.49
N ASN A 275 1.42 -11.25 0.08
CA ASN A 275 1.76 -12.08 1.23
C ASN A 275 1.41 -11.37 2.55
N THR A 276 0.41 -11.89 3.27
CA THR A 276 -0.04 -11.32 4.56
C THR A 276 0.48 -12.09 5.78
N GLU A 277 1.39 -13.07 5.61
CA GLU A 277 2.03 -13.73 6.74
C GLU A 277 2.85 -12.72 7.56
N ASN A 278 2.72 -12.73 8.89
CA ASN A 278 3.42 -11.80 9.79
C ASN A 278 3.28 -10.32 9.39
N LEU A 279 2.07 -9.93 8.97
CA LEU A 279 1.72 -8.56 8.58
C LEU A 279 0.86 -7.88 9.65
N THR A 280 1.32 -6.73 10.11
CA THR A 280 0.70 -5.99 11.20
C THR A 280 0.69 -4.50 10.88
N VAL A 281 -0.41 -3.82 11.14
CA VAL A 281 -0.43 -2.35 11.20
C VAL A 281 -0.05 -1.90 12.60
N LEU A 282 0.74 -0.84 12.68
CA LEU A 282 1.11 -0.17 13.92
C LEU A 282 0.55 1.25 13.87
N VAL A 283 -0.13 1.68 14.94
CA VAL A 283 -0.65 3.05 15.06
C VAL A 283 0.01 3.76 16.23
N GLY A 284 0.55 4.95 15.96
CA GLY A 284 1.32 5.76 16.91
C GLY A 284 2.81 5.82 16.53
N THR A 285 3.61 6.55 17.30
CA THR A 285 5.05 6.69 17.07
C THR A 285 5.80 6.42 18.36
N GLN A 286 6.68 5.42 18.36
CA GLN A 286 7.39 4.97 19.57
C GLN A 286 8.33 6.07 20.11
N GLY A 287 8.21 6.41 21.39
CA GLY A 287 9.10 7.37 22.07
C GLY A 287 8.84 8.85 21.76
N MET A 288 7.84 9.16 20.93
CA MET A 288 7.51 10.53 20.55
C MET A 288 6.85 11.30 21.70
N ALA A 289 6.93 12.63 21.68
CA ALA A 289 6.17 13.51 22.56
C ALA A 289 4.66 13.35 22.31
N ASP A 290 3.87 13.44 23.38
CA ASP A 290 2.41 13.42 23.27
C ASP A 290 1.92 14.73 22.61
N ARG A 291 1.12 14.58 21.55
CA ARG A 291 0.61 15.70 20.75
C ARG A 291 -0.27 16.69 21.55
N ASN A 292 -0.92 16.21 22.62
CA ASN A 292 -1.81 17.02 23.46
C ASN A 292 -1.08 17.57 24.69
N ASN A 293 0.01 16.93 25.09
CA ASN A 293 0.91 17.39 26.14
C ASN A 293 2.37 17.05 25.81
N PRO A 294 3.08 17.93 25.06
CA PRO A 294 4.46 17.68 24.61
C PRO A 294 5.49 17.52 25.73
N PHE A 295 5.13 17.74 26.99
CA PHE A 295 5.97 17.45 28.16
C PHE A 295 5.85 16.00 28.64
N ARG A 296 5.03 15.18 27.99
CA ARG A 296 4.90 13.74 28.24
C ARG A 296 5.27 12.97 26.98
N GLN A 297 5.72 11.74 27.16
CA GLN A 297 5.84 10.80 26.04
C GLN A 297 4.45 10.27 25.68
N SER A 298 4.18 10.10 24.38
CA SER A 298 3.00 9.41 23.88
C SER A 298 3.02 7.94 24.28
N GLU A 299 1.84 7.32 24.21
CA GLU A 299 1.75 5.86 24.32
C GLU A 299 2.52 5.16 23.19
N ASN A 300 3.00 3.95 23.48
CA ASN A 300 3.66 3.10 22.50
C ASN A 300 2.73 2.75 21.34
N MET A 301 3.33 2.31 20.23
CA MET A 301 2.59 1.84 19.07
C MET A 301 1.63 0.70 19.43
N ARG A 302 0.42 0.76 18.90
CA ARG A 302 -0.61 -0.27 19.09
C ARG A 302 -0.73 -1.09 17.82
N GLU A 303 -0.71 -2.41 17.98
CA GLU A 303 -0.56 -3.33 16.86
C GLU A 303 -1.89 -4.02 16.52
N THR A 304 -2.17 -4.21 15.24
CA THR A 304 -3.32 -4.99 14.77
C THR A 304 -2.92 -5.87 13.59
N PRO A 305 -3.12 -7.20 13.64
CA PRO A 305 -2.86 -8.08 12.50
C PRO A 305 -3.69 -7.69 11.28
N LEU A 306 -3.10 -7.80 10.10
CA LEU A 306 -3.78 -7.54 8.83
C LEU A 306 -3.96 -8.83 8.03
N PHE A 307 -5.10 -8.94 7.36
CA PHE A 307 -5.47 -10.09 6.54
C PHE A 307 -5.68 -9.69 5.09
N LYS A 308 -5.70 -10.66 4.17
CA LYS A 308 -5.97 -10.39 2.76
C LYS A 308 -7.38 -9.80 2.57
N GLY A 309 -7.51 -8.85 1.64
CA GLY A 309 -8.74 -8.14 1.36
C GLY A 309 -8.98 -6.94 2.29
N LYS A 310 -10.25 -6.69 2.61
CA LYS A 310 -10.68 -5.54 3.42
C LYS A 310 -10.36 -5.75 4.90
N ASN A 311 -9.70 -4.76 5.48
CA ASN A 311 -9.51 -4.61 6.93
C ASN A 311 -10.09 -3.26 7.35
N ILE A 312 -10.73 -3.24 8.52
CA ILE A 312 -11.18 -2.00 9.16
C ILE A 312 -10.46 -1.94 10.50
N ILE A 313 -9.65 -0.90 10.70
CA ILE A 313 -8.96 -0.66 11.96
C ILE A 313 -9.56 0.58 12.64
N ARG A 314 -9.63 0.55 13.96
CA ARG A 314 -10.12 1.67 14.77
C ARG A 314 -9.23 1.81 15.99
N ASP A 315 -8.33 2.78 15.94
CA ASP A 315 -7.40 3.04 17.03
C ASP A 315 -7.97 4.11 17.98
N PRO A 316 -8.02 3.90 19.30
CA PRO A 316 -8.64 4.84 20.23
C PRO A 316 -7.89 6.17 20.36
N LEU A 317 -6.58 6.18 20.12
CA LEU A 317 -5.74 7.38 20.31
C LEU A 317 -5.36 8.06 19.00
N GLY A 318 -5.45 7.32 17.89
CA GLY A 318 -4.91 7.73 16.61
C GLY A 318 -3.38 7.77 16.60
N GLY A 319 -2.81 8.07 15.45
CA GLY A 319 -1.36 8.06 15.26
C GLY A 319 -0.94 7.97 13.80
N ALA A 320 0.33 8.26 13.55
CA ALA A 320 0.96 7.84 12.30
C ALA A 320 0.79 6.32 12.12
N ILE A 321 0.57 5.90 10.87
CA ILE A 321 0.39 4.51 10.50
C ILE A 321 1.73 3.98 9.98
N HIS A 322 2.22 2.90 10.58
CA HIS A 322 3.36 2.12 10.10
C HIS A 322 2.92 0.70 9.80
N ILE A 323 3.70 0.01 8.98
CA ILE A 323 3.44 -1.39 8.65
C ILE A 323 4.66 -2.22 9.03
N ARG A 324 4.43 -3.26 9.82
CA ARG A 324 5.39 -4.32 10.06
C ARG A 324 5.05 -5.51 9.18
N LYS A 325 5.96 -5.88 8.28
CA LYS A 325 5.96 -7.17 7.57
C LYS A 325 7.25 -7.88 7.94
N LEU A 326 7.16 -9.00 8.64
CA LEU A 326 8.35 -9.79 8.95
C LEU A 326 8.54 -10.91 7.93
N ILE A 327 9.79 -11.35 7.78
CA ILE A 327 10.12 -12.59 7.06
C ILE A 327 9.35 -13.74 7.74
N GLY A 328 8.69 -14.55 6.92
CA GLY A 328 7.95 -15.75 7.33
C GLY A 328 8.36 -16.95 6.48
N ASN A 329 7.53 -17.99 6.48
CA ASN A 329 7.75 -19.19 5.67
C ASN A 329 7.44 -18.94 4.19
N THR A 330 6.51 -18.04 3.91
CA THR A 330 6.10 -17.64 2.56
C THR A 330 6.87 -16.39 2.16
N THR A 331 7.45 -16.39 0.96
CA THR A 331 8.11 -15.22 0.39
C THR A 331 7.10 -14.21 -0.16
N GLY A 332 7.57 -13.01 -0.48
CA GLY A 332 6.77 -11.98 -1.14
C GLY A 332 6.39 -10.82 -0.24
N ALA A 333 6.14 -9.70 -0.90
CA ALA A 333 5.69 -8.45 -0.30
C ALA A 333 4.18 -8.43 -0.08
N ALA A 334 3.73 -7.48 0.74
CA ALA A 334 2.33 -7.11 0.84
C ALA A 334 2.11 -5.78 0.12
N ARG A 335 0.98 -5.63 -0.57
CA ARG A 335 0.51 -4.34 -1.05
C ARG A 335 -0.67 -3.87 -0.21
N ILE A 336 -0.62 -2.62 0.20
CA ILE A 336 -1.61 -1.98 1.06
C ILE A 336 -2.15 -0.76 0.35
N VAL A 337 -3.48 -0.67 0.26
CA VAL A 337 -4.17 0.51 -0.25
C VAL A 337 -4.93 1.19 0.89
N PHE A 338 -4.56 2.44 1.17
CA PHE A 338 -5.22 3.28 2.16
C PHE A 338 -6.50 3.89 1.57
N MET A 339 -7.65 3.44 2.06
CA MET A 339 -8.97 3.86 1.57
C MET A 339 -9.53 4.97 2.46
N ARG A 340 -10.80 4.86 2.86
CA ARG A 340 -11.51 5.85 3.66
C ARG A 340 -10.94 5.90 5.08
N GLY A 341 -10.93 7.09 5.68
CA GLY A 341 -10.53 7.31 7.08
C GLY A 341 -9.05 7.58 7.28
N ALA A 342 -8.17 7.09 6.40
CA ALA A 342 -6.75 7.43 6.42
C ALA A 342 -6.52 8.85 5.89
N ILE A 343 -5.90 9.70 6.71
CA ILE A 343 -5.54 11.09 6.36
C ILE A 343 -4.08 11.11 5.90
N PRO A 344 -3.74 11.70 4.74
CA PRO A 344 -2.35 11.89 4.36
C PRO A 344 -1.68 12.91 5.30
N MET A 345 -0.51 12.56 5.80
CA MET A 345 0.30 13.44 6.66
C MET A 345 1.51 14.00 5.88
N PRO A 346 2.17 15.05 6.37
CA PRO A 346 3.38 15.57 5.75
C PRO A 346 4.47 14.50 5.82
N TYR A 347 4.81 14.01 4.64
CA TYR A 347 5.68 12.84 4.45
C TYR A 347 6.74 13.18 3.41
N TYR A 348 7.89 13.64 3.89
CA TYR A 348 9.02 13.99 3.03
C TYR A 348 9.86 12.74 2.73
N VAL A 349 10.06 12.43 1.46
CA VAL A 349 10.97 11.34 1.04
C VAL A 349 12.20 11.94 0.38
N SER A 350 13.37 11.62 0.93
CA SER A 350 14.66 12.09 0.41
C SER A 350 14.83 11.71 -1.07
N GLY A 351 15.14 12.70 -1.91
CA GLY A 351 15.32 12.52 -3.35
C GLY A 351 14.02 12.46 -4.17
N ALA A 352 12.85 12.41 -3.55
CA ALA A 352 11.56 12.34 -4.25
C ALA A 352 10.63 13.53 -3.96
N THR A 353 10.64 14.07 -2.74
CA THR A 353 9.78 15.20 -2.37
C THR A 353 10.49 16.53 -2.56
N ALA A 354 9.88 17.46 -3.30
CA ALA A 354 10.39 18.81 -3.45
C ALA A 354 10.10 19.67 -2.20
N GLN A 355 10.94 20.67 -1.94
CA GLN A 355 10.76 21.55 -0.77
C GLN A 355 9.40 22.27 -0.77
N LEU A 356 8.92 22.72 -1.93
CA LEU A 356 7.61 23.36 -2.02
C LEU A 356 6.47 22.39 -1.66
N GLN A 357 6.54 21.15 -2.13
CA GLN A 357 5.57 20.10 -1.79
C GLN A 357 5.56 19.81 -0.29
N TRP A 358 6.74 19.75 0.34
CA TRP A 358 6.86 19.62 1.79
C TRP A 358 6.13 20.73 2.54
N LEU A 359 6.36 21.99 2.16
CA LEU A 359 5.70 23.14 2.76
C LEU A 359 4.18 23.11 2.55
N LEU A 360 3.72 22.74 1.36
CA LEU A 360 2.30 22.58 1.06
C LEU A 360 1.65 21.52 1.95
N MET A 361 2.26 20.35 2.08
CA MET A 361 1.75 19.29 2.97
C MET A 361 1.64 19.78 4.42
N LEU A 362 2.67 20.46 4.96
CA LEU A 362 2.64 21.02 6.31
C LEU A 362 1.46 21.98 6.52
N LEU A 363 1.13 22.78 5.51
CA LEU A 363 0.09 23.80 5.62
C LEU A 363 -1.32 23.25 5.42
N LEU A 364 -1.46 22.22 4.58
CA LEU A 364 -2.74 21.65 4.18
C LEU A 364 -3.19 20.46 5.02
N THR A 365 -2.26 19.77 5.71
CA THR A 365 -2.61 18.57 6.48
C THR A 365 -3.46 18.89 7.70
N GLU A 366 -4.28 17.92 8.10
CA GLU A 366 -4.95 17.89 9.40
C GLU A 366 -4.23 16.97 10.40
N ALA A 367 -3.25 16.18 9.95
CA ALA A 367 -2.45 15.34 10.82
C ALA A 367 -1.53 16.19 11.71
N PRO A 368 -1.39 15.86 13.01
CA PRO A 368 -0.55 16.60 13.95
C PRO A 368 0.92 16.12 13.95
N GLU A 369 1.22 15.05 13.23
CA GLU A 369 2.54 14.43 13.13
C GLU A 369 3.08 14.53 11.70
N VAL A 370 4.40 14.51 11.57
CA VAL A 370 5.11 14.52 10.29
C VAL A 370 6.25 13.52 10.30
N GLU A 371 6.64 13.07 9.12
CA GLU A 371 7.83 12.23 8.95
C GLU A 371 8.71 12.73 7.79
N LEU A 372 10.02 12.74 8.04
CA LEU A 372 11.04 12.88 7.01
C LEU A 372 11.78 11.55 6.89
N VAL A 373 11.73 10.95 5.72
CA VAL A 373 12.19 9.58 5.46
C VAL A 373 13.40 9.59 4.55
N GLY A 374 14.46 8.95 5.04
CA GLY A 374 15.67 8.67 4.32
C GLY A 374 15.79 7.19 3.98
N ALA A 375 16.98 6.77 3.54
CA ALA A 375 17.29 5.39 3.25
C ALA A 375 17.55 4.56 4.53
N ARG A 376 18.03 5.20 5.61
CA ARG A 376 18.45 4.51 6.85
C ARG A 376 17.82 5.07 8.12
N ILE A 377 17.19 6.23 8.02
CA ILE A 377 16.61 6.92 9.17
C ILE A 377 15.29 7.60 8.82
N VAL A 378 14.39 7.63 9.80
CA VAL A 378 13.16 8.42 9.80
C VAL A 378 13.27 9.45 10.90
N VAL A 379 12.96 10.70 10.60
CA VAL A 379 12.78 11.76 11.60
C VAL A 379 11.29 12.00 11.76
N ALA A 380 10.74 11.71 12.93
CA ALA A 380 9.33 11.94 13.26
C ALA A 380 9.19 13.09 14.26
N ALA A 381 8.27 14.01 13.98
CA ALA A 381 8.10 15.22 14.78
C ALA A 381 6.64 15.70 14.78
N LEU A 382 6.30 16.59 15.71
CA LEU A 382 5.04 17.29 15.70
C LEU A 382 5.03 18.29 14.53
N LYS A 383 3.87 18.44 13.91
CA LYS A 383 3.63 19.41 12.83
C LYS A 383 4.01 20.83 13.24
N GLU A 384 3.72 21.21 14.48
CA GLU A 384 4.05 22.56 15.00
C GLU A 384 5.55 22.80 15.02
N THR A 385 6.34 21.81 15.45
CA THR A 385 7.80 21.85 15.44
C THR A 385 8.33 21.95 14.01
N ALA A 386 7.80 21.13 13.09
CA ALA A 386 8.18 21.20 11.68
C ALA A 386 7.83 22.54 11.03
N LEU A 387 6.69 23.16 11.38
CA LEU A 387 6.32 24.50 10.93
C LEU A 387 7.26 25.57 11.48
N LYS A 388 7.61 25.50 12.76
CA LYS A 388 8.56 26.42 13.42
C LYS A 388 9.92 26.43 12.72
N PHE A 389 10.36 25.27 12.24
CA PHE A 389 11.64 25.10 11.55
C PHE A 389 11.50 24.96 10.03
N SER A 390 10.36 25.34 9.44
CA SER A 390 10.07 25.15 8.01
C SER A 390 11.01 25.91 7.06
N SER A 391 11.71 26.95 7.55
CA SER A 391 12.77 27.64 6.81
C SER A 391 14.03 26.78 6.63
N ILE A 392 14.23 25.77 7.48
CA ILE A 392 15.27 24.77 7.32
C ILE A 392 14.75 23.75 6.31
N GLY A 393 15.42 23.63 5.16
CA GLY A 393 15.00 22.70 4.12
C GLY A 393 15.02 21.24 4.61
N ALA A 394 13.94 20.50 4.35
CA ALA A 394 13.80 19.09 4.74
C ALA A 394 14.94 18.23 4.17
N GLN A 395 15.40 18.57 2.96
CA GLN A 395 16.56 17.92 2.34
C GLN A 395 17.85 18.10 3.14
N ALA A 396 18.08 19.27 3.73
CA ALA A 396 19.28 19.53 4.52
C ALA A 396 19.27 18.73 5.82
N VAL A 397 18.11 18.66 6.49
CA VAL A 397 17.90 17.83 7.68
C VAL A 397 18.21 16.36 7.37
N MET A 398 17.59 15.82 6.31
CA MET A 398 17.79 14.40 5.96
C MET A 398 19.19 14.09 5.48
N ARG A 399 19.82 14.98 4.71
CA ARG A 399 21.21 14.80 4.29
C ARG A 399 22.15 14.70 5.49
N SER A 400 21.94 15.54 6.51
CA SER A 400 22.77 15.50 7.72
C SER A 400 22.61 14.19 8.47
N HIS A 401 21.38 13.70 8.66
CA HIS A 401 21.14 12.45 9.38
C HIS A 401 21.67 11.23 8.61
N GLU A 402 21.46 11.18 7.29
CA GLU A 402 22.00 10.11 6.45
C GLU A 402 23.53 10.08 6.44
N GLU A 403 24.19 11.23 6.49
CA GLU A 403 25.65 11.29 6.60
C GLU A 403 26.15 10.74 7.94
N VAL A 404 25.46 11.04 9.05
CA VAL A 404 25.76 10.42 10.35
C VAL A 404 25.59 8.89 10.27
N MET A 405 24.47 8.41 9.72
CA MET A 405 24.25 6.97 9.52
C MET A 405 25.33 6.33 8.64
N ARG A 406 25.83 7.07 7.64
CA ARG A 406 26.92 6.59 6.77
C ARG A 406 28.22 6.42 7.53
N LEU A 407 28.60 7.41 8.34
CA LEU A 407 29.81 7.43 9.15
C LEU A 407 29.76 6.36 10.26
N GLU A 408 28.63 6.22 10.96
CA GLU A 408 28.48 5.18 11.99
C GLU A 408 28.65 3.77 11.42
N ALA A 409 28.06 3.52 10.25
CA ALA A 409 28.20 2.24 9.57
C ALA A 409 29.63 2.01 9.04
N GLU A 410 30.32 3.05 8.57
CA GLU A 410 31.74 2.97 8.14
C GLU A 410 32.65 2.60 9.31
N VAL A 411 32.52 3.29 10.46
CA VAL A 411 33.29 2.99 11.68
C VAL A 411 32.96 1.59 12.22
N SER A 412 31.73 1.12 12.01
CA SER A 412 31.28 -0.23 12.41
C SER A 412 31.69 -1.34 11.44
N GLY A 413 32.41 -1.02 10.35
CA GLY A 413 32.83 -2.01 9.35
C GLY A 413 31.68 -2.53 8.47
N LEU A 414 30.57 -1.80 8.37
CA LEU A 414 29.41 -2.15 7.54
C LEU A 414 29.54 -1.53 6.14
N ASP A 415 30.55 -2.00 5.39
CA ASP A 415 30.93 -1.52 4.05
C ASP A 415 30.39 -2.37 2.89
N GLY A 416 29.74 -3.50 3.19
CA GLY A 416 29.19 -4.44 2.21
C GLY A 416 30.21 -5.39 1.57
N SER A 417 31.47 -5.43 2.06
CA SER A 417 32.52 -6.30 1.51
C SER A 417 32.28 -7.80 1.76
N ALA A 418 31.43 -8.14 2.73
CA ALA A 418 31.01 -9.51 3.05
C ALA A 418 29.58 -9.51 3.63
N PRO A 419 28.88 -10.66 3.70
CA PRO A 419 27.55 -10.73 4.31
C PRO A 419 27.47 -10.15 5.73
N ILE A 420 28.49 -10.39 6.57
CA ILE A 420 28.57 -9.82 7.92
C ILE A 420 28.85 -8.31 7.96
N HIS A 421 29.39 -7.74 6.87
CA HIS A 421 29.62 -6.30 6.70
C HIS A 421 28.44 -5.61 5.99
N THR A 422 27.32 -6.31 5.80
CA THR A 422 26.15 -5.74 5.14
C THR A 422 25.38 -4.85 6.12
N ARG A 423 25.02 -3.64 5.69
CA ARG A 423 24.18 -2.75 6.51
C ARG A 423 22.77 -3.34 6.65
N PRO A 424 22.15 -3.26 7.84
CA PRO A 424 20.79 -3.76 8.03
C PRO A 424 19.80 -2.98 7.16
N ALA A 425 18.72 -3.65 6.77
CA ALA A 425 17.61 -2.99 6.08
C ALA A 425 16.67 -2.22 7.04
N LEU A 426 16.82 -2.44 8.35
CA LEU A 426 16.03 -1.77 9.38
C LEU A 426 16.32 -0.27 9.43
N LEU A 427 15.34 0.49 9.92
CA LEU A 427 15.43 1.95 10.05
C LEU A 427 15.72 2.34 11.50
N ILE A 428 16.45 3.42 11.68
CA ILE A 428 16.45 4.17 12.95
C ILE A 428 15.31 5.19 12.91
N TYR A 429 14.60 5.37 14.01
CA TYR A 429 13.64 6.46 14.18
C TYR A 429 14.22 7.50 15.13
N ALA A 430 14.57 8.67 14.63
CA ALA A 430 14.80 9.85 15.46
C ALA A 430 13.47 10.53 15.72
N VAL A 431 13.10 10.67 16.98
CA VAL A 431 11.77 11.18 17.35
C VAL A 431 11.89 12.45 18.17
N GLU A 432 10.96 13.38 17.96
CA GLU A 432 10.76 14.49 18.88
C GLU A 432 10.32 13.93 20.24
N GLY A 433 11.25 13.84 21.19
CA GLY A 433 10.98 13.38 22.55
C GLY A 433 10.27 14.42 23.42
N SER A 434 9.75 13.98 24.57
CA SER A 434 9.06 14.89 25.51
C SER A 434 9.96 16.05 25.95
N GLY A 435 9.39 17.26 26.10
CA GLY A 435 10.13 18.46 26.49
C GLY A 435 10.81 18.42 27.87
N THR A 436 10.55 17.39 28.69
CA THR A 436 11.22 17.14 29.97
C THR A 436 12.38 16.16 29.90
N ALA A 437 12.58 15.49 28.75
CA ALA A 437 13.63 14.49 28.57
C ALA A 437 14.84 15.08 27.85
N ASN A 438 16.03 14.66 28.27
CA ASN A 438 17.24 14.87 27.46
C ASN A 438 17.24 13.90 26.26
N PRO A 439 17.94 14.24 25.16
CA PRO A 439 18.12 13.30 24.05
C PRO A 439 18.70 11.97 24.54
N HIS A 440 18.11 10.85 24.13
CA HIS A 440 18.50 9.51 24.57
C HIS A 440 18.07 8.46 23.55
N ALA A 441 18.84 7.37 23.44
CA ALA A 441 18.50 6.24 22.58
C ALA A 441 17.91 5.08 23.38
N THR A 442 16.90 4.42 22.82
CA THR A 442 16.32 3.20 23.36
C THR A 442 15.93 2.24 22.22
N THR A 443 15.29 1.11 22.56
CA THR A 443 14.82 0.16 21.55
C THR A 443 13.74 0.80 20.67
N GLY A 444 14.03 0.89 19.37
CA GLY A 444 13.11 1.36 18.35
C GLY A 444 13.11 2.86 18.08
N CYS A 445 13.81 3.69 18.87
CA CYS A 445 13.95 5.13 18.62
C CYS A 445 15.19 5.76 19.29
N ILE A 446 15.57 6.94 18.79
CA ILE A 446 16.63 7.83 19.30
C ILE A 446 16.14 9.25 19.53
#